data_AF-G7L065-F1
#
_entry.id   AF-G7L065-F1
#
_cell.length_a   1.000
_cell.length_b   1.000
_cell.length_c   1.000
_cell.angle_alpha   90.00
_cell.angle_beta   90.00
_cell.angle_gamma   90.00
#
_symmetry.space_group_name_H-M   'P 1'
#
loop_
_entity.id
_entity.type
_entity.pdbx_description
1 polymer ?
#
loop_
_entity_poly.entity_id
_entity_poly.type
_entity_poly.pdbx_seq_one_letter_code
_entity_poly.pdbx_strand_id
1 'polypeptide(L)'
;MECKCGDFPIIRTVNDTSNPNCGKKFWSCNNYRNSFEKGCGFFKLIEDEEFCTESKDEGLELKLKSEKTKRKNKKLTMDLAKTKNWLKLSLAFGFASFGTCLVLGTIILCK
;
A
#
# COMPACT_ATOMS: atom_id res chain seq x y z
N MET A 1 1.40 9.41 -20.80
CA MET A 1 1.95 8.30 -21.60
C MET A 1 1.38 7.00 -21.04
N GLU A 2 0.66 6.22 -21.85
CA GLU A 2 -0.03 4.98 -21.41
C GLU A 2 0.31 3.80 -22.32
N CYS A 3 0.33 2.58 -21.78
CA CYS A 3 0.49 1.38 -22.59
C CYS A 3 -0.86 0.91 -23.18
N LYS A 4 -0.86 -0.07 -24.09
CA LYS A 4 -2.10 -0.58 -24.70
C LYS A 4 -3.05 -1.27 -23.73
N CYS A 5 -2.62 -1.54 -22.49
CA CYS A 5 -3.50 -2.04 -21.42
C CYS A 5 -4.31 -0.91 -20.75
N GLY A 6 -4.03 0.36 -21.04
CA GLY A 6 -4.60 1.50 -20.30
C GLY A 6 -3.90 1.80 -18.97
N ASP A 7 -2.87 1.02 -18.63
CA ASP A 7 -2.04 1.25 -17.44
C ASP A 7 -0.84 2.15 -17.74
N PHE A 8 -0.37 2.88 -16.73
CA PHE A 8 0.90 3.59 -16.80
C PHE A 8 2.08 2.59 -16.89
N PRO A 9 3.00 2.79 -17.86
CA PRO A 9 4.17 1.93 -17.99
C PRO A 9 5.15 2.16 -16.82
N ILE A 10 6.02 1.19 -16.58
CA ILE A 10 7.04 1.23 -15.52
C ILE A 10 8.45 1.27 -16.12
N ILE A 11 9.39 1.88 -15.39
CA ILE A 11 10.79 1.92 -15.79
C ILE A 11 11.46 0.59 -15.43
N ARG A 12 12.18 0.00 -16.39
CA ARG A 12 13.05 -1.16 -16.20
C ARG A 12 14.45 -0.86 -16.72
N THR A 13 15.42 -1.63 -16.25
CA THR A 13 16.82 -1.55 -16.67
C THR A 13 17.20 -2.84 -17.38
N VAL A 14 17.97 -2.74 -18.46
CA VAL A 14 18.58 -3.91 -19.09
C VAL A 14 19.68 -4.41 -18.17
N ASN A 15 19.51 -5.61 -17.60
CA ASN A 15 20.46 -6.20 -16.65
C ASN A 15 21.37 -7.27 -17.26
N ASP A 16 21.20 -7.55 -18.55
CA ASP A 16 22.00 -8.53 -19.28
C ASP A 16 23.37 -7.95 -19.63
N THR A 17 24.42 -8.43 -18.96
CA THR A 17 25.80 -7.95 -19.13
C THR A 17 26.41 -8.32 -20.48
N SER A 18 25.82 -9.28 -21.20
CA SER A 18 26.23 -9.61 -22.56
C SER A 18 25.63 -8.67 -23.61
N ASN A 19 24.64 -7.87 -23.22
CA ASN A 19 23.96 -6.92 -24.09
C ASN A 19 24.71 -5.57 -24.11
N PRO A 20 25.00 -4.99 -25.29
CA PRO A 20 25.64 -3.67 -25.38
C PRO A 20 24.78 -2.54 -24.78
N ASN A 21 23.49 -2.78 -24.53
CA ASN A 21 22.59 -1.86 -23.86
C ASN A 21 22.45 -2.12 -22.36
N CYS A 22 23.29 -2.99 -21.76
CA CYS A 22 23.32 -3.21 -20.31
C CYS A 22 23.38 -1.87 -19.55
N GLY A 23 22.52 -1.72 -18.55
CA GLY A 23 22.40 -0.50 -17.75
C GLY A 23 21.45 0.56 -18.31
N LYS A 24 21.03 0.48 -19.59
CA LYS A 24 20.04 1.41 -20.15
C LYS A 24 18.66 1.18 -19.55
N LYS A 25 17.92 2.28 -19.39
CA LYS A 25 16.54 2.26 -18.87
C LYS A 25 15.52 2.41 -19.99
N PHE A 26 14.37 1.80 -19.80
CA PHE A 26 13.25 1.86 -20.75
C PHE A 26 11.92 1.76 -20.02
N TRP A 27 10.89 2.38 -20.56
CA TRP A 27 9.51 2.18 -20.16
C TRP A 27 8.99 0.86 -20.72
N SER A 28 8.33 0.07 -19.88
CA SER A 28 7.74 -1.23 -20.23
C SER A 28 6.34 -1.38 -19.66
N CYS A 29 5.52 -2.25 -20.27
CA CYS A 29 4.22 -2.61 -19.73
C CYS A 29 4.35 -3.16 -18.30
N ASN A 30 3.52 -2.68 -17.37
CA ASN A 30 3.50 -3.17 -15.99
C ASN A 30 3.14 -4.67 -15.92
N ASN A 31 2.36 -5.16 -16.88
CA ASN A 31 1.96 -6.56 -16.99
C ASN A 31 3.04 -7.46 -17.62
N TYR A 32 4.21 -6.92 -17.97
CA TYR A 32 5.34 -7.73 -18.42
C TYR A 32 5.93 -8.50 -17.23
N ARG A 33 5.82 -9.83 -17.22
CA ARG A 33 6.40 -10.68 -16.18
C ARG A 33 7.66 -11.38 -16.65
N ASN A 34 7.62 -11.98 -17.83
CA ASN A 34 8.74 -12.72 -18.42
C ASN A 34 8.61 -12.75 -19.96
N SER A 35 9.49 -13.50 -20.64
CA SER A 35 9.50 -13.62 -22.10
C SER A 35 8.25 -14.28 -22.70
N PHE A 36 7.43 -14.98 -21.89
CA PHE A 36 6.19 -15.61 -22.33
C PHE A 36 4.97 -14.73 -21.97
N GLU A 37 5.02 -14.09 -20.80
CA GLU A 37 3.98 -13.19 -20.29
C GLU A 37 4.41 -11.73 -20.47
N LYS A 38 4.37 -11.23 -21.71
CA LYS A 38 4.89 -9.89 -22.07
C LYS A 38 3.88 -8.73 -21.85
N GLY A 39 2.68 -9.01 -21.34
CA GLY A 39 1.58 -8.04 -21.35
C GLY A 39 1.30 -7.56 -22.79
N CYS A 40 1.13 -6.25 -22.98
CA CYS A 40 0.93 -5.69 -24.32
C CYS A 40 2.21 -5.41 -25.12
N GLY A 41 3.38 -5.77 -24.59
CA GLY A 41 4.67 -5.55 -25.27
C GLY A 41 5.08 -4.09 -25.44
N PHE A 42 4.51 -3.17 -24.66
CA PHE A 42 4.91 -1.75 -24.70
C PHE A 42 6.39 -1.60 -24.33
N PHE A 43 7.12 -0.82 -25.13
CA PHE A 43 8.54 -0.52 -24.96
C PHE A 43 8.84 0.89 -25.47
N LYS A 44 9.51 1.71 -24.66
CA LYS A 44 10.08 3.01 -25.08
C LYS A 44 11.43 3.20 -24.38
N LEU A 45 12.51 3.36 -25.14
CA LEU A 45 13.82 3.63 -24.55
C LEU A 45 13.79 5.01 -23.88
N ILE A 46 14.46 5.14 -22.73
CA ILE A 46 14.66 6.44 -22.07
C ILE A 46 16.00 6.96 -22.57
N GLU A 47 15.96 8.04 -23.35
CA GLU A 47 17.15 8.75 -23.79
C GLU A 47 17.68 9.65 -22.67
N ASP A 48 18.99 9.86 -22.61
CA ASP A 48 19.66 10.56 -21.50
C ASP A 48 19.17 12.02 -21.34
N GLU A 49 18.63 12.61 -22.40
CA GLU A 49 18.08 13.98 -22.42
C GLU A 49 16.68 14.10 -21.79
N GLU A 50 15.85 13.04 -21.84
CA GLU A 50 14.51 13.02 -21.20
C GLU A 50 14.61 12.98 -19.66
N PHE A 51 15.80 12.69 -19.10
CA PHE A 51 15.99 12.62 -17.65
C PHE A 51 16.11 13.99 -16.97
N CYS A 52 16.45 15.05 -17.71
CA CYS A 52 16.96 16.28 -17.11
C CYS A 52 15.91 17.32 -16.66
N THR A 53 14.64 17.22 -17.04
CA THR A 53 13.65 18.27 -16.69
C THR A 53 12.39 17.78 -15.96
N GLU A 54 11.96 16.52 -16.12
CA GLU A 54 10.67 16.06 -15.54
C GLU A 54 10.84 15.06 -14.37
N SER A 55 11.95 14.31 -14.32
CA SER A 55 12.08 13.12 -13.46
C SER A 55 12.41 13.40 -11.98
N LYS A 56 13.05 14.53 -11.66
CA LYS A 56 13.50 14.85 -10.30
C LYS A 56 12.34 15.34 -9.42
N ASP A 57 11.48 16.17 -9.99
CA ASP A 57 10.35 16.75 -9.28
C ASP A 57 9.21 15.72 -9.13
N GLU A 58 8.88 14.96 -10.18
CA GLU A 58 7.86 13.90 -10.07
C GLU A 58 8.32 12.74 -9.16
N GLY A 59 9.60 12.36 -9.22
CA GLY A 59 10.16 11.33 -8.34
C GLY A 59 10.19 11.75 -6.87
N LEU A 60 10.45 13.04 -6.61
CA LEU A 60 10.37 13.63 -5.27
C LEU A 60 8.92 13.70 -4.78
N GLU A 61 7.98 14.10 -5.65
CA GLU A 61 6.56 14.20 -5.33
C GLU A 61 5.94 12.82 -5.04
N LEU A 62 6.32 11.79 -5.81
CA LEU A 62 5.91 10.40 -5.59
C LEU A 62 6.44 9.87 -4.24
N LYS A 63 7.71 10.15 -3.92
CA LYS A 63 8.29 9.80 -2.60
C LYS A 63 7.53 10.49 -1.48
N LEU A 64 7.27 11.80 -1.60
CA LEU A 64 6.53 12.58 -0.62
C LEU A 64 5.09 12.07 -0.43
N LYS A 65 4.39 11.74 -1.53
CA LYS A 65 3.04 11.13 -1.51
C LYS A 65 3.07 9.76 -0.84
N SER A 66 4.09 8.94 -1.11
CA SER A 66 4.26 7.63 -0.47
C SER A 66 4.51 7.74 1.03
N GLU A 67 5.32 8.69 1.48
CA GLU A 67 5.57 8.94 2.90
C GLU A 67 4.34 9.48 3.63
N LYS A 68 3.63 10.44 3.02
CA LYS A 68 2.35 10.96 3.56
C LYS A 68 1.34 9.83 3.72
N THR A 69 1.23 8.93 2.74
CA THR A 69 0.33 7.78 2.77
C THR A 69 0.73 6.76 3.84
N LYS A 70 2.04 6.48 3.99
CA LYS A 70 2.55 5.62 5.09
C LYS A 70 2.24 6.22 6.47
N ARG A 71 2.40 7.53 6.65
CA ARG A 71 2.05 8.22 7.92
C ARG A 71 0.56 8.11 8.22
N LYS A 72 -0.31 8.33 7.23
CA LYS A 72 -1.77 8.16 7.37
C LYS A 72 -2.14 6.72 7.73
N ASN A 73 -1.56 5.72 7.04
CA ASN A 73 -1.79 4.31 7.35
C ASN A 73 -1.37 3.96 8.78
N LYS A 74 -0.19 4.41 9.24
CA LYS A 74 0.25 4.19 10.63
C LYS A 74 -0.70 4.82 11.66
N LYS A 75 -1.26 5.99 11.35
CA LYS A 75 -2.25 6.64 12.23
C LYS A 75 -3.54 5.82 12.29
N LEU A 76 -4.07 5.40 11.15
CA LEU A 76 -5.28 4.57 11.07
C LEU A 76 -5.11 3.23 11.78
N THR A 77 -3.95 2.57 11.64
CA THR A 77 -3.70 1.29 12.32
C THR A 77 -3.62 1.47 13.84
N MET A 78 -3.03 2.57 14.32
CA MET A 78 -2.97 2.91 15.73
C MET A 78 -4.38 3.21 16.30
N ASP A 79 -5.18 4.02 15.60
CA ASP A 79 -6.54 4.35 16.00
C ASP A 79 -7.43 3.08 16.04
N LEU A 80 -7.30 2.20 15.03
CA LEU A 80 -8.00 0.91 15.00
C LEU A 80 -7.63 0.03 16.21
N ALA A 81 -6.34 -0.06 16.55
CA ALA A 81 -5.88 -0.83 17.70
C ALA A 81 -6.45 -0.27 19.02
N LYS A 82 -6.49 1.06 19.16
CA LYS A 82 -7.06 1.73 20.33
C LYS A 82 -8.56 1.47 20.45
N THR A 83 -9.33 1.59 19.37
CA THR A 83 -10.77 1.30 19.37
C THR A 83 -11.07 -0.16 19.68
N LYS A 84 -10.27 -1.11 19.14
CA LYS A 84 -10.41 -2.53 19.49
C LYS A 84 -10.19 -2.79 20.98
N ASN A 85 -9.20 -2.14 21.59
CA ASN A 85 -8.95 -2.29 23.02
C ASN A 85 -10.06 -1.68 23.88
N TRP A 86 -10.57 -0.50 23.49
CA TRP A 86 -11.72 0.12 24.15
C TRP A 86 -12.98 -0.73 24.06
N LEU A 87 -13.26 -1.32 22.90
CA LEU A 87 -14.40 -2.21 22.71
C LEU A 87 -14.29 -3.46 23.59
N LYS A 88 -13.09 -4.07 23.66
CA LYS A 88 -12.85 -5.21 24.56
C LYS A 88 -13.08 -4.86 26.02
N LEU A 89 -12.62 -3.69 26.47
CA LEU A 89 -12.80 -3.23 27.85
C LEU A 89 -14.27 -2.95 28.16
N SER A 90 -14.99 -2.28 27.26
CA SER A 90 -16.41 -2.01 27.39
C SER A 90 -17.24 -3.28 27.46
N LEU A 91 -16.90 -4.28 26.63
CA LEU A 91 -17.58 -5.58 26.64
C LEU A 91 -17.36 -6.34 27.96
N ALA A 92 -16.11 -6.35 28.46
CA ALA A 92 -15.80 -6.96 29.76
C ALA A 92 -16.55 -6.26 30.91
N PHE A 93 -16.63 -4.93 30.88
CA PHE A 93 -17.38 -4.16 31.87
C PHE A 93 -18.88 -4.49 31.84
N GLY A 94 -19.48 -4.60 30.65
CA GLY A 94 -20.88 -4.99 30.49
C GLY A 94 -21.19 -6.39 31.03
N PHE A 95 -20.30 -7.37 30.80
CA PHE A 95 -20.47 -8.71 31.36
C PHE A 95 -20.33 -8.73 32.88
N ALA A 96 -19.39 -7.98 33.44
CA ALA A 96 -19.20 -7.89 34.88
C ALA A 96 -20.42 -7.25 35.57
N SER A 97 -20.93 -6.14 35.03
CA SER A 97 -22.09 -5.44 35.60
C SER A 97 -23.38 -6.26 35.45
N PHE A 98 -23.57 -6.96 34.33
CA PHE A 98 -24.70 -7.86 34.17
C PHE A 98 -24.67 -9.00 35.19
N GLY A 99 -23.49 -9.59 35.41
CA GLY A 99 -23.29 -10.63 36.43
C GLY A 99 -23.63 -10.14 37.84
N THR A 100 -23.16 -8.95 38.23
CA THR A 100 -23.47 -8.39 39.55
C THR A 100 -24.96 -8.07 39.72
N CYS A 101 -25.62 -7.52 38.69
CA CYS A 101 -27.06 -7.25 38.71
C CYS A 101 -27.88 -8.53 38.86
N LEU A 102 -27.51 -9.63 38.18
CA LEU A 102 -28.20 -10.91 38.33
C LEU A 102 -28.09 -11.45 39.76
N VAL A 103 -26.89 -11.45 40.35
CA VAL A 103 -26.67 -11.93 41.71
C VAL A 103 -27.49 -11.11 42.71
N LEU A 104 -27.39 -9.77 42.65
CA LEU A 104 -28.15 -8.90 43.55
C LEU A 104 -29.66 -9.05 43.35
N GLY A 105 -30.13 -9.17 42.11
CA GLY A 105 -31.54 -9.39 41.80
C GLY A 105 -32.07 -10.70 42.40
N THR A 106 -31.32 -11.80 42.28
CA THR A 106 -31.72 -13.09 42.88
C THR A 106 -31.76 -13.03 44.41
N ILE A 107 -30.83 -12.33 45.06
CA ILE A 107 -30.82 -12.17 46.53
C ILE A 107 -32.04 -11.38 47.00
N ILE A 108 -32.45 -10.34 46.27
CA ILE A 108 -33.63 -9.53 46.60
C ILE A 108 -34.93 -10.32 46.36
N LEU A 109 -35.00 -11.13 45.30
CA LEU A 109 -36.16 -11.96 44.97
C LEU A 109 -36.34 -13.16 45.91
N CYS A 110 -35.25 -13.69 46.48
CA CYS A 110 -35.27 -14.82 47.40
C CYS A 110 -35.45 -14.41 48.88
N LYS A 111 -35.79 -13.15 49.16
CA LYS A 111 -35.96 -12.59 50.51
C LYS A 111 -37.39 -12.14 50.73
#